data_AF-A0AB39IKP0-F1
#
_entry.id   AF-A0AB39IKP0-F1
#
_cell.length_a   1.000
_cell.length_b   1.000
_cell.length_c   1.000
_cell.angle_alpha   90.00
_cell.angle_beta   90.00
_cell.angle_gamma   90.00
#
_symmetry.space_group_name_H-M   'P 1'
#
loop_
_entity.id
_entity.type
_entity.pdbx_description
1 polymer ?
#
loop_
_entity_poly.entity_id
_entity_poly.type
_entity_poly.pdbx_seq_one_letter_code
_entity_poly.pdbx_strand_id
1 'polypeptide(L)'
;MTDKAAFRAECPECVGERSCIVIGETKRNWESGDRRNSVQWGTEYRLLQCKGCDTVFYHSKSWDSEDLDYDYDDEGQTVITSKYRYETYPRSLDEHRPQWIENIAAIDYQLYLLLNEVYQAYYNESYILASIGLRTAFDRTSEVLKILPTLPLVKKVEKLAENGYIGEV
;
A
#
# COMPACT_ATOMS: atom_id res chain seq x y z
N MET A 1 -13.84 -35.02 -2.72
CA MET A 1 -13.09 -33.78 -2.47
C MET A 1 -13.26 -32.93 -3.71
N THR A 2 -14.08 -31.89 -3.64
CA THR A 2 -14.33 -30.99 -4.77
C THR A 2 -13.05 -30.19 -5.01
N ASP A 3 -12.52 -30.28 -6.23
CA ASP A 3 -11.31 -29.55 -6.62
C ASP A 3 -11.61 -28.05 -6.51
N LYS A 4 -11.04 -27.38 -5.50
CA LYS A 4 -11.28 -25.95 -5.29
C LYS A 4 -10.47 -25.19 -6.33
N ALA A 5 -11.10 -24.25 -7.04
CA ALA A 5 -10.43 -23.44 -8.05
C ALA A 5 -9.13 -22.82 -7.50
N ALA A 6 -8.05 -22.98 -8.26
CA ALA A 6 -6.75 -22.41 -7.93
C ALA A 6 -6.56 -21.08 -8.65
N PHE A 7 -6.13 -20.06 -7.92
CA PHE A 7 -5.86 -18.72 -8.45
C PHE A 7 -4.48 -18.26 -7.99
N ARG A 8 -3.75 -17.51 -8.83
CA ARG A 8 -2.48 -16.89 -8.42
C ARG A 8 -2.70 -15.44 -8.08
N ALA A 9 -2.29 -15.06 -6.88
CA ALA A 9 -2.39 -13.70 -6.36
C ALA A 9 -1.19 -13.41 -5.46
N GLU A 10 -0.86 -12.14 -5.31
CA GLU A 10 0.11 -11.69 -4.32
C GLU A 10 -0.48 -11.84 -2.91
N CYS A 11 0.15 -12.70 -2.12
CA CYS A 11 -0.27 -12.92 -0.74
C CYS A 11 0.30 -11.79 0.13
N PRO A 12 -0.54 -11.12 0.95
CA PRO A 12 -0.12 -9.97 1.73
C PRO A 12 0.86 -10.32 2.86
N GLU A 13 0.90 -11.57 3.29
CA GLU A 13 1.81 -12.05 4.35
C GLU A 13 3.09 -12.68 3.78
N CYS A 14 2.99 -13.40 2.65
CA CYS A 14 4.17 -13.99 2.01
C CYS A 14 4.97 -13.00 1.15
N VAL A 15 4.40 -11.81 0.89
CA VAL A 15 4.97 -10.74 0.06
C VAL A 15 5.42 -11.28 -1.31
N GLY A 16 4.46 -11.82 -2.06
CA GLY A 16 4.71 -12.28 -3.43
C GLY A 16 3.62 -13.20 -3.95
N GLU A 17 3.71 -13.52 -5.24
CA GLU A 17 2.70 -14.33 -5.93
C GLU A 17 2.67 -15.77 -5.38
N ARG A 18 1.50 -16.22 -4.95
CA ARG A 18 1.28 -17.56 -4.40
C ARG A 18 0.07 -18.21 -5.06
N SER A 19 0.10 -19.54 -5.10
CA SER A 19 -1.10 -20.32 -5.43
C SER A 19 -2.07 -20.22 -4.26
N CYS A 20 -3.31 -19.83 -4.56
CA CYS A 20 -4.37 -19.62 -3.59
C CYS A 20 -5.58 -20.48 -3.94
N ILE A 21 -6.32 -20.84 -2.92
CA ILE A 21 -7.64 -21.48 -3.01
C ILE A 21 -8.67 -20.37 -3.11
N VAL A 22 -9.56 -20.42 -4.09
CA VAL A 22 -10.71 -19.52 -4.16
C VAL A 22 -11.78 -20.01 -3.17
N ILE A 23 -12.07 -19.20 -2.15
CA ILE A 23 -13.15 -19.47 -1.19
C ILE A 23 -14.49 -18.99 -1.77
N GLY A 24 -14.48 -17.83 -2.44
CA GLY A 24 -15.64 -17.28 -3.12
C GLY A 24 -15.23 -16.22 -4.13
N GLU A 25 -16.03 -16.08 -5.18
CA GLU A 25 -15.82 -15.09 -6.24
C GLU A 25 -17.15 -14.51 -6.73
N THR A 26 -17.13 -13.25 -7.15
CA THR A 26 -18.24 -12.62 -7.84
C THR A 26 -17.72 -11.53 -8.77
N LYS A 27 -18.46 -11.23 -9.84
CA LYS A 27 -18.18 -10.12 -10.75
C LYS A 27 -19.33 -9.14 -10.75
N ARG A 28 -19.02 -7.85 -10.83
CA ARG A 28 -20.00 -6.79 -11.07
C ARG A 28 -19.47 -5.88 -12.17
N ASN A 29 -20.36 -5.51 -13.07
CA ASN A 29 -20.11 -4.53 -14.11
C ASN A 29 -21.16 -3.44 -13.98
N TRP A 30 -20.78 -2.23 -14.37
CA TRP A 30 -21.62 -1.05 -14.36
C TRP A 30 -21.41 -0.28 -15.66
N GLU A 31 -22.41 0.53 -15.97
CA GLU A 31 -22.40 1.45 -17.08
C GLU A 31 -23.05 2.75 -16.62
N SER A 32 -22.50 3.88 -17.06
CA SER A 32 -23.11 5.19 -16.87
C SER A 32 -22.93 6.03 -18.12
N GLY A 33 -23.99 6.73 -18.51
CA GLY A 33 -23.98 7.62 -19.65
C GLY A 33 -25.22 7.49 -20.53
N ASP A 34 -25.10 7.97 -21.76
CA ASP A 34 -26.16 7.90 -22.78
C ASP A 34 -25.71 7.06 -23.98
N ARG A 35 -26.58 6.96 -25.00
CA ARG A 35 -26.31 6.17 -26.21
C ARG A 35 -25.08 6.63 -27.03
N ARG A 36 -24.56 7.83 -26.78
CA ARG A 36 -23.43 8.42 -27.51
C ARG A 36 -22.17 8.50 -26.67
N ASN A 37 -22.32 8.65 -25.35
CA ASN A 37 -21.22 8.73 -24.40
C ASN A 37 -21.57 7.83 -23.20
N SER A 38 -21.12 6.58 -23.24
CA SER A 38 -21.29 5.61 -22.16
C SER A 38 -19.92 5.17 -21.66
N VAL A 39 -19.70 5.20 -20.36
CA VAL A 39 -18.53 4.65 -19.69
C VAL A 39 -18.93 3.33 -19.04
N GLN A 40 -18.10 2.31 -19.22
CA GLN A 40 -18.32 0.98 -18.64
C GLN A 40 -17.15 0.63 -17.74
N TRP A 41 -17.43 0.04 -16.59
CA TRP A 41 -16.39 -0.44 -15.70
C TRP A 41 -16.86 -1.71 -15.00
N GLY A 42 -15.92 -2.46 -14.46
CA GLY A 42 -16.27 -3.67 -13.73
C GLY A 42 -15.17 -4.11 -12.79
N THR A 43 -15.59 -4.89 -11.81
CA THR A 43 -14.70 -5.44 -10.79
C THR A 43 -15.00 -6.92 -10.56
N GLU A 44 -13.94 -7.71 -10.56
CA GLU A 44 -13.95 -9.10 -10.14
C GLU A 44 -13.43 -9.18 -8.71
N TYR A 45 -14.26 -9.71 -7.82
CA TYR A 45 -14.04 -9.82 -6.39
C TYR A 45 -13.73 -11.27 -6.02
N ARG A 46 -12.70 -11.51 -5.22
CA ARG A 46 -12.30 -12.84 -4.76
C ARG A 46 -11.94 -12.82 -3.28
N LEU A 47 -12.38 -13.83 -2.55
CA LEU A 47 -11.85 -14.18 -1.24
C LEU A 47 -10.95 -15.40 -1.41
N LEU A 48 -9.67 -15.24 -1.08
CA LEU A 48 -8.61 -16.20 -1.36
C LEU A 48 -7.99 -16.73 -0.07
N GLN A 49 -7.52 -17.96 -0.09
CA GLN A 49 -6.67 -18.54 0.96
C GLN A 49 -5.32 -18.96 0.36
N CYS A 50 -4.23 -18.42 0.88
CA CYS A 50 -2.88 -18.76 0.44
C CYS A 50 -2.56 -20.24 0.74
N LYS A 51 -2.08 -21.02 -0.23
CA LYS A 51 -1.63 -22.41 0.01
C LYS A 51 -0.27 -22.51 0.74
N GLY A 52 0.44 -21.40 0.90
CA GLY A 52 1.76 -21.36 1.54
C GLY A 52 1.72 -21.06 3.03
N CYS A 53 0.90 -20.09 3.44
CA CYS A 53 0.82 -19.61 4.84
C CYS A 53 -0.60 -19.61 5.40
N ASP A 54 -1.57 -20.18 4.67
CA ASP A 54 -3.00 -20.26 5.06
C ASP A 54 -3.74 -18.93 5.29
N THR A 55 -3.09 -17.78 5.06
CA THR A 55 -3.72 -16.46 5.17
C THR A 55 -4.93 -16.35 4.25
N VAL A 56 -6.05 -15.90 4.81
CA VAL A 56 -7.26 -15.55 4.07
C VAL A 56 -7.28 -14.05 3.79
N PHE A 57 -7.45 -13.66 2.53
CA PHE A 57 -7.40 -12.26 2.11
C PHE A 57 -8.36 -11.99 0.95
N TYR A 58 -8.75 -10.73 0.82
CA TYR A 58 -9.55 -10.25 -0.30
C TYR A 58 -8.64 -9.80 -1.44
N HIS A 59 -9.05 -10.06 -2.67
CA HIS A 59 -8.38 -9.62 -3.88
C HIS A 59 -9.40 -9.15 -4.91
N SER A 60 -9.17 -8.00 -5.54
CA SER A 60 -9.99 -7.51 -6.65
C SER A 60 -9.18 -7.12 -7.88
N LYS A 61 -9.80 -7.31 -9.04
CA LYS A 61 -9.33 -6.85 -10.34
C LYS A 61 -10.40 -5.95 -10.95
N SER A 62 -10.11 -4.67 -11.13
CA SER A 62 -11.02 -3.71 -11.76
C SER A 62 -10.49 -3.19 -13.09
N TRP A 63 -11.41 -2.74 -13.94
CA TRP A 63 -11.12 -2.11 -15.23
C TRP A 63 -12.15 -1.01 -15.50
N ASP A 64 -11.76 -0.05 -16.35
CA ASP A 64 -12.59 1.05 -16.85
C ASP A 64 -12.41 1.13 -18.37
N SER A 65 -13.48 1.41 -19.12
CA SER A 65 -13.46 1.51 -20.58
C SER A 65 -12.57 2.63 -21.09
N GLU A 66 -12.35 3.67 -20.27
CA GLU A 66 -11.51 4.82 -20.62
C GLU A 66 -10.04 4.61 -20.22
N ASP A 67 -9.73 3.61 -19.40
CA ASP A 67 -8.37 3.35 -18.91
C ASP A 67 -7.64 2.37 -19.85
N LEU A 68 -7.21 2.92 -21.00
CA LEU A 68 -6.56 2.18 -22.08
C LEU A 68 -5.12 2.66 -22.28
N ASP A 69 -4.19 1.72 -22.48
CA ASP A 69 -2.88 1.98 -23.04
C ASP A 69 -2.92 1.86 -24.56
N TYR A 70 -2.25 2.81 -25.22
CA TYR A 70 -2.05 2.84 -26.66
C TYR A 70 -0.56 2.64 -26.93
N ASP A 71 -0.24 1.57 -27.65
CA ASP A 71 1.11 1.27 -28.12
C ASP A 71 1.11 1.00 -29.63
N TYR A 72 2.28 0.77 -30.22
CA TYR A 72 2.42 0.38 -31.62
C TYR A 72 3.17 -0.94 -31.72
N ASP A 73 2.68 -1.87 -32.53
CA ASP A 73 3.41 -3.10 -32.84
C ASP A 73 4.58 -2.86 -33.81
N ASP A 74 5.34 -3.92 -34.10
CA ASP A 74 6.51 -3.88 -35.00
C ASP A 74 6.13 -3.46 -36.45
N GLU A 75 4.85 -3.51 -36.81
CA GLU A 75 4.30 -3.09 -38.11
C GLU A 75 3.74 -1.65 -38.06
N GLY A 76 3.82 -0.98 -36.90
CA GLY A 76 3.31 0.37 -36.68
C GLY A 76 1.80 0.46 -36.50
N GLN A 77 1.11 -0.65 -36.27
CA GLN A 77 -0.32 -0.67 -35.99
C GLN A 77 -0.59 -0.38 -34.52
N THR A 78 -1.64 0.40 -34.24
CA THR A 78 -2.00 0.74 -32.86
C THR A 78 -2.55 -0.49 -32.13
N VAL A 79 -1.90 -0.83 -31.02
CA VAL A 79 -2.34 -1.86 -30.08
C VAL A 79 -2.98 -1.16 -28.89
N ILE A 80 -4.24 -1.50 -28.60
CA ILE A 80 -5.00 -0.96 -27.47
C ILE A 80 -5.10 -2.04 -26.40
N THR A 81 -4.60 -1.76 -25.20
CA THR A 81 -4.64 -2.68 -24.06
C THR A 81 -5.40 -2.07 -22.89
N SER A 82 -6.37 -2.80 -22.33
CA SER A 82 -7.06 -2.36 -21.12
C SER A 82 -6.13 -2.40 -19.91
N LYS A 83 -6.10 -1.32 -19.13
CA LYS A 83 -5.44 -1.32 -17.82
C LYS A 83 -6.32 -1.99 -16.79
N TYR A 84 -5.69 -2.84 -16.00
CA TYR A 84 -6.33 -3.48 -14.86
C TYR A 84 -5.68 -2.98 -13.58
N ARG A 85 -6.52 -2.56 -12.64
CA ARG A 85 -6.10 -2.25 -11.27
C ARG A 85 -6.34 -3.48 -10.40
N TYR A 86 -5.30 -3.89 -9.67
CA TYR A 86 -5.35 -4.99 -8.73
C TYR A 86 -5.27 -4.43 -7.31
N GLU A 87 -6.13 -4.93 -6.42
CA GLU A 87 -6.09 -4.56 -5.01
C GLU A 87 -6.19 -5.80 -4.13
N THR A 88 -5.38 -5.84 -3.08
CA THR A 88 -5.37 -6.90 -2.07
C THR A 88 -5.60 -6.29 -0.70
N TYR A 89 -6.53 -6.86 0.07
CA TYR A 89 -6.81 -6.44 1.44
C TYR A 89 -6.72 -7.61 2.42
N PRO A 90 -6.02 -7.43 3.56
CA PRO A 90 -5.20 -6.27 3.89
C PRO A 90 -4.03 -6.09 2.91
N ARG A 91 -3.60 -4.84 2.66
CA ARG A 91 -2.40 -4.58 1.84
C ARG A 91 -1.19 -5.12 2.59
N SER A 92 -0.19 -5.63 1.88
CA SER A 92 1.08 -6.03 2.48
C SER A 92 1.71 -4.84 3.21
N LEU A 93 1.97 -4.98 4.51
CA LEU A 93 2.66 -3.96 5.29
C LEU A 93 4.15 -3.91 4.99
N ASP A 94 4.70 -4.98 4.42
CA ASP A 94 6.12 -5.14 4.17
C ASP A 94 6.60 -4.41 2.90
N GLU A 95 5.69 -3.93 2.05
CA GLU A 95 6.10 -3.30 0.78
C GLU A 95 6.87 -1.99 0.99
N HIS A 96 6.59 -1.25 2.08
CA HIS A 96 7.33 -0.02 2.37
C HIS A 96 7.72 0.20 3.83
N ARG A 97 7.38 -0.69 4.78
CA ARG A 97 7.67 -0.48 6.20
C ARG A 97 9.04 -1.06 6.48
N PRO A 98 10.03 -0.23 6.88
CA PRO A 98 11.36 -0.75 7.14
C PRO A 98 11.37 -1.72 8.33
N GLN A 99 12.05 -2.85 8.17
CA GLN A 99 12.17 -3.86 9.23
C GLN A 99 12.80 -3.32 10.53
N TRP A 100 13.64 -2.28 10.43
CA TRP A 100 14.26 -1.66 11.60
C TRP A 100 13.25 -1.02 12.56
N ILE A 101 12.01 -0.76 12.14
CA ILE A 101 10.96 -0.21 13.02
C ILE A 101 10.65 -1.16 14.18
N GLU A 102 10.75 -2.47 13.98
CA GLU A 102 10.58 -3.44 15.07
C GLU A 102 11.58 -3.22 16.21
N ASN A 103 12.81 -2.78 15.88
CA ASN A 103 13.84 -2.51 16.87
C ASN A 103 13.51 -1.26 17.72
N ILE A 104 12.67 -0.35 17.22
CA ILE A 104 12.28 0.86 17.95
C ILE A 104 11.40 0.53 19.16
N ALA A 105 10.64 -0.57 19.14
CA ALA A 105 9.80 -0.97 20.27
C ALA A 105 10.61 -1.15 21.57
N ALA A 106 11.87 -1.60 21.46
CA ALA A 106 12.77 -1.76 22.60
C ALA A 106 13.40 -0.44 23.08
N ILE A 107 13.42 0.60 22.24
CA ILE A 107 13.99 1.92 22.54
C ILE A 107 12.91 2.86 23.08
N ASP A 108 11.81 3.01 22.34
CA ASP A 108 10.68 3.84 22.68
C ASP A 108 9.39 3.26 22.08
N TYR A 109 8.58 2.61 22.93
CA TYR A 109 7.35 1.95 22.48
C TYR A 109 6.31 2.93 21.92
N GLN A 110 6.29 4.18 22.40
CA GLN A 110 5.39 5.21 21.87
C GLN A 110 5.77 5.61 20.44
N LEU A 111 7.06 5.80 20.16
CA LEU A 111 7.57 6.06 18.82
C LEU A 111 7.29 4.87 17.88
N TYR A 112 7.42 3.64 18.37
CA TYR A 112 7.05 2.44 17.61
C TYR A 112 5.57 2.48 17.19
N LEU A 113 4.65 2.77 18.11
CA LEU A 113 3.22 2.89 17.79
C LEU A 113 2.96 4.01 16.78
N LEU A 114 3.55 5.19 17.00
CA LEU A 114 3.41 6.35 16.10
C LEU A 114 3.90 6.03 14.69
N LEU A 115 5.07 5.41 14.55
CA LEU A 115 5.60 5.03 13.23
C LEU A 115 4.69 4.02 12.56
N ASN A 116 4.18 3.02 13.28
CA ASN A 116 3.21 2.08 12.69
C ASN A 116 1.94 2.80 12.20
N GLU A 117 1.38 3.74 12.97
CA GLU A 117 0.23 4.54 12.53
C GLU A 117 0.54 5.39 11.30
N VAL A 118 1.74 5.98 11.22
CA VAL A 118 2.17 6.74 10.04
C VAL A 118 2.19 5.87 8.79
N TYR A 119 2.77 4.68 8.87
CA TYR A 119 2.82 3.75 7.74
C TYR A 119 1.43 3.24 7.38
N GLN A 120 0.57 2.93 8.35
CA GLN A 120 -0.84 2.57 8.10
C GLN A 120 -1.59 3.70 7.39
N ALA A 121 -1.42 4.95 7.83
CA ALA A 121 -2.05 6.09 7.17
C ALA A 121 -1.51 6.29 5.75
N TYR A 122 -0.21 6.11 5.54
CA TYR A 122 0.41 6.17 4.22
C TYR A 122 -0.14 5.06 3.28
N TYR A 123 -0.26 3.83 3.76
CA TYR A 123 -0.81 2.70 2.98
C TYR A 123 -2.25 2.84 2.59
N ASN A 124 -3.04 3.55 3.40
CA ASN A 124 -4.42 3.86 3.12
C ASN A 124 -4.57 5.22 2.40
N GLU A 125 -3.49 5.72 1.77
CA GLU A 125 -3.45 6.98 1.00
C GLU A 125 -3.97 8.20 1.79
N SER A 126 -3.94 8.11 3.12
CA SER A 126 -4.44 9.14 4.04
C SER A 126 -3.34 10.14 4.35
N TYR A 127 -2.85 10.84 3.31
CA TYR A 127 -1.62 11.63 3.37
C TYR A 127 -1.63 12.76 4.39
N ILE A 128 -2.79 13.35 4.69
CA ILE A 128 -2.91 14.36 5.75
C ILE A 128 -2.58 13.75 7.11
N LEU A 129 -3.12 12.57 7.41
CA LEU A 129 -2.84 11.85 8.65
C LEU A 129 -1.39 11.36 8.71
N ALA A 130 -0.89 10.82 7.60
CA ALA A 130 0.52 10.41 7.49
C ALA A 130 1.48 11.58 7.76
N SER A 131 1.17 12.77 7.22
CA SER A 131 1.99 13.98 7.43
C SER A 131 1.99 14.46 8.88
N ILE A 132 0.82 14.48 9.52
CA ILE A 132 0.70 14.84 10.94
C ILE A 132 1.41 13.81 11.81
N GLY A 133 1.24 12.52 11.54
CA GLY A 133 1.94 11.46 12.26
C GLY A 133 3.46 11.54 12.08
N LEU A 134 3.95 11.81 10.86
CA LEU A 134 5.38 11.96 10.58
C LEU A 134 5.98 13.11 11.39
N ARG A 135 5.25 14.23 11.47
CA ARG A 135 5.63 15.36 12.31
C ARG A 135 5.75 14.95 13.78
N THR A 136 4.76 14.24 14.30
CA THR A 136 4.74 13.79 15.70
C THR A 136 5.84 12.76 15.99
N ALA A 137 6.07 11.82 15.07
CA ALA A 137 7.14 10.83 15.18
C ALA A 137 8.54 11.49 15.17
N PHE A 138 8.74 12.52 14.32
CA PHE A 138 9.96 13.31 14.33
C PHE A 138 10.16 14.03 15.67
N ASP A 139 9.12 14.68 16.19
CA ASP A 139 9.18 15.35 17.48
C ASP A 139 9.53 14.36 18.60
N ARG A 140 8.86 13.19 18.66
CA ARG A 140 9.18 12.15 19.64
C ARG A 140 10.61 11.63 19.51
N THR A 141 11.08 11.42 18.28
CA THR A 141 12.47 11.01 18.01
C THR A 141 13.46 12.02 18.56
N SER A 142 13.21 13.31 18.36
CA SER A 142 14.07 14.38 18.90
C SER A 142 14.15 14.35 20.43
N GLU A 143 13.04 14.06 21.10
CA GLU A 143 12.98 13.95 22.57
C GLU A 143 13.76 12.74 23.08
N VAL A 144 13.63 11.58 22.42
CA VAL A 144 14.41 10.37 22.72
C VAL A 144 15.91 10.65 22.59
N LEU A 145 16.30 11.46 21.60
CA LEU A 145 17.67 11.95 21.40
C LEU A 145 18.07 13.13 22.32
N LYS A 146 17.26 13.42 23.34
CA LYS A 146 17.49 14.46 24.37
C LYS A 146 17.56 15.88 23.82
N ILE A 147 16.90 16.15 22.69
CA ILE A 147 16.68 17.50 22.18
C ILE A 147 15.46 18.09 22.89
N LEU A 148 15.54 19.37 23.25
CA LEU A 148 14.49 20.06 23.98
C LEU A 148 13.15 20.03 23.21
N PRO A 149 12.06 19.50 23.80
CA PRO A 149 10.76 19.37 23.14
C PRO A 149 10.17 20.71 22.68
N THR A 150 10.48 21.78 23.42
CA THR A 150 9.95 23.14 23.22
C THR A 150 10.60 23.88 22.05
N LEU A 151 11.67 23.33 21.45
CA LEU A 151 12.30 23.95 20.30
C LEU A 151 11.39 23.91 19.06
N PRO A 152 11.34 24.98 18.26
CA PRO A 152 10.72 24.93 16.95
C PRO A 152 11.39 23.88 16.05
N LEU A 153 10.67 23.36 15.05
CA LEU A 153 11.19 22.34 14.12
C LEU A 153 12.57 22.67 13.56
N VAL A 154 12.72 23.88 13.03
CA VAL A 154 13.96 24.32 12.39
C VAL A 154 15.14 24.15 13.35
N LYS A 155 14.95 24.51 14.63
CA LYS A 155 15.97 24.36 15.67
C LYS A 155 16.22 22.90 16.05
N LYS A 156 15.20 22.05 16.01
CA LYS A 156 15.38 20.60 16.19
C LYS A 156 16.22 19.99 15.07
N VAL A 157 15.96 20.36 13.81
CA VAL A 157 16.75 19.90 12.64
C VAL A 157 18.20 20.35 12.76
N GLU A 158 18.45 21.63 13.06
CA GLU A 158 19.81 22.15 13.29
C GLU A 158 20.54 21.33 14.37
N LYS A 159 19.90 21.05 15.52
CA LYS A 159 20.53 20.26 16.58
C LYS A 159 20.76 18.80 16.21
N LEU A 160 19.89 18.19 15.41
CA LEU A 160 20.13 16.83 14.91
C LEU A 160 21.35 16.79 13.99
N ALA A 161 21.52 17.82 13.13
CA ALA A 161 22.67 17.93 12.23
C ALA A 161 23.97 18.20 13.01
N GLU A 162 23.96 19.16 13.94
CA GLU A 162 25.12 19.46 14.81
C GLU A 162 25.57 18.23 15.62
N ASN A 163 24.63 17.40 16.06
CA ASN A 163 24.91 16.18 16.80
C ASN A 163 25.30 14.99 15.92
N GLY A 164 25.31 15.14 14.59
CA GLY A 164 25.69 14.10 13.63
C GLY A 164 24.65 12.98 13.44
N TYR A 165 23.39 13.20 13.84
CA TYR A 165 22.31 12.22 13.62
C TYR A 165 21.77 12.26 12.19
N ILE A 166 21.91 13.40 11.50
CA ILE A 166 21.53 13.59 10.10
C ILE A 166 22.65 14.30 9.35
N GLY A 167 22.80 14.02 8.04
CA GLY A 167 23.79 14.68 7.18
C GLY A 167 23.30 16.02 6.62
N GLU A 168 24.23 16.81 6.08
CA GLU A 168 23.88 17.93 5.20
C GLU A 168 23.25 17.39 3.91
N VAL A 169 22.18 18.04 3.44
CA VAL A 169 21.47 17.70 2.21
C VAL A 169 22.23 18.24 1.00
#